data_AF-A0A8D8I4F0-F1
#
_entry.id   AF-A0A8D8I4F0-F1
#
_cell.length_a   1.000
_cell.length_b   1.000
_cell.length_c   1.000
_cell.angle_alpha   90.00
_cell.angle_beta   90.00
_cell.angle_gamma   90.00
#
_symmetry.space_group_name_H-M   'P 1'
#
loop_
_entity.id
_entity.type
_entity.pdbx_description
1 polymer ?
#
loop_
_entity_poly.entity_id
_entity_poly.type
_entity_poly.pdbx_seq_one_letter_code
_entity_poly.pdbx_strand_id
1 'polypeptide(L)'
;FFVENLFTVDCEELDDLLAVLEEGMRNRSVGCHSMNDYSSRSHTILTVHITSEQQAEGGVFISKQGKINFVDLAGSEMTKKTHSEGKTLEEANNINKSLMVLGYCIASL
;
A
#
# COMPACT_ATOMS: atom_id res chain seq x y z
N PHE A 1 10.84 -4.36 -1.68
CA PHE A 1 10.37 -3.09 -2.28
C PHE A 1 10.91 -1.97 -1.42
N PHE A 2 11.52 -0.96 -2.01
CA PHE A 2 12.06 0.21 -1.31
C PHE A 2 11.27 1.43 -1.78
N VAL A 3 10.76 2.20 -0.83
CA VAL A 3 10.07 3.46 -1.09
C VAL A 3 10.86 4.52 -0.35
N GLU A 4 11.38 5.51 -1.07
CA GLU A 4 12.05 6.65 -0.45
C GLU A 4 11.07 7.39 0.46
N ASN A 5 11.56 7.80 1.63
CA ASN A 5 10.79 8.52 2.65
C ASN A 5 9.64 7.73 3.30
N LEU A 6 9.64 6.39 3.19
CA LEU A 6 8.76 5.57 4.02
C LEU A 6 9.23 5.65 5.48
N PHE A 7 8.32 6.05 6.37
CA PHE A 7 8.55 6.08 7.80
C PHE A 7 7.61 5.11 8.51
N THR A 8 8.05 4.60 9.66
CA THR A 8 7.27 3.73 10.54
C THR A 8 6.87 4.53 11.76
N VAL A 9 5.65 4.29 12.27
CA VAL A 9 5.15 4.91 13.49
C VAL A 9 4.89 3.81 14.50
N ASP A 10 5.46 3.94 15.69
CA ASP A 10 5.16 3.05 16.82
C ASP A 10 3.73 3.33 17.30
N CYS A 11 2.96 2.27 17.46
CA CYS A 11 1.56 2.32 17.88
C CYS A 11 1.41 1.44 19.13
N GLU A 12 0.91 1.99 20.24
CA GLU A 12 0.70 1.25 21.49
C GLU A 12 -0.72 0.68 21.56
N GLU A 13 -1.69 1.38 20.96
CA GLU A 13 -3.08 0.97 20.91
C GLU A 13 -3.68 1.01 19.49
N LEU A 14 -4.89 0.47 19.35
CA LEU A 14 -5.57 0.41 18.06
C LEU A 14 -5.84 1.81 17.49
N ASP A 15 -6.12 2.79 18.35
CA ASP A 15 -6.43 4.15 17.94
C ASP A 15 -5.22 4.86 17.32
N ASP A 16 -3.99 4.58 17.78
CA ASP A 16 -2.76 5.06 17.14
C ASP A 16 -2.66 4.56 15.70
N LEU A 17 -2.91 3.26 15.49
CA LEU A 17 -2.89 2.65 14.17
C LEU A 17 -3.94 3.26 13.25
N LEU A 18 -5.15 3.50 13.78
CA LEU A 18 -6.23 4.15 13.03
C LEU A 18 -5.88 5.59 12.67
N ALA A 19 -5.25 6.35 13.57
CA ALA A 19 -4.80 7.71 13.30
C ALA A 19 -3.72 7.76 12.21
N VAL A 20 -2.76 6.83 12.23
CA VAL A 20 -1.74 6.69 11.17
C VAL A 20 -2.39 6.32 9.83
N LEU A 21 -3.38 5.42 9.84
CA LEU A 21 -4.15 5.06 8.66
C LEU A 21 -4.88 6.27 8.09
N GLU A 22 -5.60 7.05 8.91
CA GLU A 22 -6.29 8.26 8.47
C GLU A 22 -5.32 9.27 7.87
N GLU A 23 -4.16 9.47 8.48
CA GLU A 23 -3.14 10.37 7.96
C GLU A 23 -2.57 9.87 6.63
N GLY A 24 -2.33 8.58 6.48
CA GLY A 24 -1.97 7.96 5.20
C GLY A 24 -3.03 8.18 4.13
N MET A 25 -4.31 8.05 4.50
CA MET A 25 -5.44 8.29 3.61
C MET A 25 -5.60 9.77 3.21
N ARG A 26 -5.30 10.71 4.12
CA ARG A 26 -5.24 12.15 3.81
C ARG A 26 -4.07 12.49 2.89
N ASN A 27 -2.89 11.94 3.14
CA ASN A 27 -1.75 12.18 2.25
C ASN A 27 -1.96 11.56 0.87
N ARG A 28 -2.68 10.43 0.79
CA ARG A 28 -3.16 9.87 -0.47
C ARG A 28 -4.12 10.83 -1.21
N SER A 29 -4.95 11.59 -0.49
CA SER A 29 -5.89 12.54 -1.10
C SER A 29 -5.25 13.86 -1.55
N VAL A 30 -4.19 14.32 -0.89
CA VAL A 30 -3.48 15.57 -1.25
C VAL A 30 -2.63 15.43 -2.52
N GLY A 31 -2.16 14.22 -2.85
CA GLY A 31 -1.50 13.94 -4.13
C GLY A 31 -2.41 14.00 -5.37
N CYS A 32 -3.71 14.23 -5.19
CA CYS A 32 -4.73 14.19 -6.22
C CYS A 32 -5.05 15.61 -6.74
N HIS A 33 -4.44 16.02 -7.86
CA HIS A 33 -4.93 17.17 -8.62
C HIS A 33 -6.21 16.77 -9.41
N SER A 34 -7.17 17.69 -9.39
CA SER A 34 -8.53 17.63 -9.94
C SER A 34 -8.68 16.94 -11.31
N MET A 35 -8.97 15.64 -11.30
CA MET A 35 -9.81 14.89 -12.24
C MET A 35 -9.46 13.40 -12.10
N ASN A 36 -10.45 12.58 -11.77
CA ASN A 36 -10.50 11.11 -11.77
C ASN A 36 -10.57 10.45 -10.40
N ASP A 37 -11.35 9.37 -10.41
CA ASP A 37 -11.87 8.67 -9.26
C ASP A 37 -10.79 8.20 -8.28
N TYR A 38 -11.13 8.36 -7.02
CA TYR A 38 -10.33 8.49 -5.79
C TYR A 38 -9.46 7.26 -5.40
N SER A 39 -9.41 6.22 -6.24
CA SER A 39 -8.68 4.97 -5.96
C SER A 39 -8.22 4.21 -7.21
N SER A 40 -8.69 4.54 -8.41
CA SER A 40 -8.42 3.69 -9.57
C SER A 40 -7.00 3.84 -10.12
N ARG A 41 -6.22 4.83 -9.67
CA ARG A 41 -4.97 5.23 -10.32
C ARG A 41 -3.68 5.16 -9.50
N SER A 42 -3.75 4.73 -8.24
CA SER A 42 -2.56 4.55 -7.40
C SER A 42 -2.60 3.24 -6.65
N HIS A 43 -1.46 2.56 -6.57
CA HIS A 43 -1.28 1.41 -5.67
C HIS A 43 -0.93 1.91 -4.27
N THR A 44 -1.54 1.35 -3.23
CA THR A 44 -1.26 1.67 -1.83
C THR A 44 -0.86 0.41 -1.07
N ILE A 45 0.14 0.52 -0.20
CA ILE A 45 0.55 -0.55 0.70
C ILE A 45 0.63 0.02 2.12
N LEU A 46 -0.20 -0.48 3.03
CA LEU A 46 -0.04 -0.29 4.46
C LEU A 46 0.58 -1.56 5.04
N THR A 47 1.69 -1.41 5.75
CA THR A 47 2.37 -2.51 6.43
C THR A 47 2.22 -2.36 7.93
N VAL A 48 1.63 -3.36 8.58
CA VAL A 48 1.51 -3.44 10.03
C VAL A 48 2.48 -4.50 10.54
N HIS A 49 3.40 -4.07 11.40
CA HIS A 49 4.32 -4.94 12.13
C HIS A 49 3.75 -5.19 13.53
N ILE A 50 3.61 -6.45 13.91
CA ILE A 50 3.06 -6.85 15.21
C ILE A 50 4.15 -7.59 15.97
N THR A 51 4.50 -7.11 17.15
CA THR A 51 5.42 -7.79 18.07
C THR A 51 4.66 -8.17 19.33
N SER A 52 4.73 -9.43 19.72
CA SER A 52 4.15 -9.94 20.95
C SER A 52 5.25 -10.58 21.79
N GLU A 53 5.42 -10.08 23.01
CA GLU A 53 6.36 -10.64 23.98
C GLU A 53 5.58 -11.35 25.08
N GLN A 54 5.89 -12.62 25.29
CA GLN A 54 5.29 -13.43 26.34
C GLN A 54 6.39 -13.99 27.22
N GLN A 55 6.25 -13.80 28.54
CA GLN A 55 7.16 -14.43 29.50
C GLN A 55 6.90 -15.94 29.55
N ALA A 56 7.96 -16.71 29.36
CA ALA A 56 7.99 -18.15 29.53
C ALA A 56 8.60 -18.53 30.91
N GLU A 57 8.57 -19.81 31.23
CA GLU A 57 9.18 -20.31 32.47
C GLU A 57 10.68 -19.98 32.54
N GLY A 58 11.17 -19.72 33.75
CA GLY A 58 12.59 -19.46 33.99
C GLY A 58 13.07 -18.05 33.64
N GLY A 59 12.15 -17.08 33.43
CA GLY A 59 12.53 -15.69 33.14
C GLY A 59 12.94 -15.43 31.68
N VAL A 60 12.70 -16.40 30.79
CA VAL A 60 12.92 -16.26 29.36
C VAL A 60 11.71 -15.54 28.73
N PHE A 61 11.95 -14.61 27.81
CA PHE A 61 10.89 -14.00 27.01
C PHE A 61 10.84 -14.64 25.63
N ILE A 62 9.65 -15.02 25.19
CA ILE A 62 9.37 -15.47 23.82
C ILE A 62 8.80 -14.27 23.07
N SER A 63 9.56 -13.76 22.09
CA SER A 63 9.10 -12.74 21.17
C SER A 63 8.57 -13.39 19.89
N LYS A 64 7.33 -13.08 19.53
CA LYS A 64 6.70 -13.46 18.26
C LYS A 64 6.52 -12.21 17.42
N GLN A 65 6.95 -12.27 16.18
CA GLN A 65 6.81 -11.17 15.23
C GLN A 65 5.90 -11.59 14.07
N GLY A 66 4.96 -10.73 13.73
CA GLY A 66 4.05 -10.86 12.61
C GLY A 66 4.14 -9.63 11.71
N LYS A 67 3.87 -9.83 10.42
CA LYS A 67 3.78 -8.75 9.44
C LYS A 67 2.53 -8.94 8.61
N ILE A 68 1.68 -7.92 8.57
CA ILE A 68 0.47 -7.89 7.74
C ILE A 68 0.66 -6.77 6.72
N ASN A 69 0.42 -7.08 5.43
CA ASN A 69 0.44 -6.08 4.38
C ASN A 69 -0.98 -5.94 3.84
N PHE A 70 -1.57 -4.75 3.99
CA PHE A 70 -2.81 -4.37 3.33
C PHE A 70 -2.45 -3.69 2.02
N VAL A 71 -2.82 -4.33 0.90
CA VAL A 71 -2.46 -3.88 -0.44
C VAL A 71 -3.73 -3.52 -1.18
N ASP A 72 -3.81 -2.28 -1.64
CA ASP A 72 -4.86 -1.77 -2.52
C ASP A 72 -4.22 -1.47 -3.88
N LEU A 73 -4.66 -2.16 -4.93
CA LEU A 73 -4.09 -2.03 -6.26
C LEU A 73 -4.99 -1.17 -7.15
N ALA A 74 -4.36 -0.31 -7.95
CA ALA A 74 -5.02 0.48 -8.97
C ALA A 74 -5.76 -0.41 -10.01
N GLY A 75 -6.72 0.19 -10.70
CA GLY A 75 -7.55 -0.51 -11.69
C GLY A 75 -6.78 -0.85 -12.97
N SER A 76 -7.04 -2.04 -13.54
CA SER A 76 -6.52 -2.48 -14.84
C SER A 76 -7.35 -1.94 -16.01
N GLU A 77 -7.60 -0.63 -16.02
CA GLU A 77 -8.47 0.00 -17.00
C GLU A 77 -7.87 0.01 -18.42
N MET A 78 -8.72 -0.31 -19.41
CA MET A 78 -8.30 -0.39 -20.80
C MET A 78 -8.30 1.01 -21.44
N THR A 79 -7.11 1.58 -21.60
CA THR A 79 -6.88 2.95 -22.11
C THR A 79 -7.56 3.25 -23.44
N LYS A 80 -7.78 2.24 -24.29
CA LYS A 80 -8.52 2.36 -25.56
C LYS A 80 -10.01 2.71 -25.39
N LYS A 81 -10.62 2.41 -24.24
CA LYS A 81 -12.03 2.72 -23.96
C LYS A 81 -12.21 4.08 -23.26
N THR A 82 -11.17 4.58 -22.59
CA THR A 82 -11.24 5.78 -21.75
C THR A 82 -10.89 7.08 -22.49
N HIS A 83 -10.48 7.02 -23.77
CA HIS A 83 -10.03 8.17 -24.55
C HIS A 83 -8.98 9.02 -23.80
N SER A 84 -8.12 8.37 -23.02
CA SER A 84 -7.09 9.04 -22.23
C SER A 84 -6.02 9.63 -23.15
N GLU A 85 -5.66 10.91 -22.96
CA GLU A 85 -4.65 11.61 -23.75
C GLU A 85 -3.56 12.21 -22.85
N GLY A 86 -2.38 12.47 -23.45
CA GLY A 86 -1.26 13.12 -22.76
C GLY A 86 -0.87 12.42 -21.46
N LYS A 87 -0.75 13.19 -20.37
CA LYS A 87 -0.31 12.69 -19.05
C LYS A 87 -1.20 11.59 -18.48
N THR A 88 -2.51 11.62 -18.75
CA THR A 88 -3.45 10.60 -18.28
C THR A 88 -3.23 9.26 -18.97
N LEU A 89 -2.79 9.26 -20.23
CA LEU A 89 -2.42 8.04 -20.94
C LEU A 89 -1.11 7.44 -20.39
N GLU A 90 -0.12 8.29 -20.09
CA GLU A 90 1.15 7.85 -19.49
C GLU A 90 0.92 7.21 -18.11
N GLU A 91 0.10 7.83 -17.27
CA GLU A 91 -0.28 7.30 -15.96
C GLU A 91 -0.99 5.94 -16.07
N ALA A 92 -2.01 5.84 -16.91
CA ALA A 92 -2.76 4.59 -17.13
C ALA A 92 -1.88 3.47 -17.71
N ASN A 93 -0.90 3.80 -18.56
CA ASN A 93 0.07 2.84 -19.06
C ASN A 93 1.00 2.35 -17.95
N ASN A 94 1.45 3.22 -17.05
CA ASN A 94 2.30 2.84 -15.92
C ASN A 94 1.57 1.92 -14.93
N ILE A 95 0.29 2.20 -14.64
CA ILE A 95 -0.56 1.34 -13.82
C ILE A 95 -0.68 -0.05 -14.45
N ASN A 96 -1.05 -0.12 -15.73
CA ASN A 96 -1.19 -1.40 -16.42
C ASN A 96 0.13 -2.17 -16.50
N LYS A 97 1.26 -1.46 -16.66
CA LYS A 97 2.59 -2.07 -16.66
C LYS A 97 2.92 -2.70 -15.31
N SER A 98 2.65 -2.02 -14.18
CA SER A 98 2.93 -2.59 -12.86
C SER A 98 2.07 -3.81 -12.56
N LEU A 99 0.79 -3.80 -12.96
CA LEU A 99 -0.13 -4.94 -12.84
C LEU A 99 0.29 -6.11 -13.73
N MET A 100 0.75 -5.84 -14.95
CA MET A 100 1.28 -6.88 -15.85
C MET A 100 2.53 -7.55 -15.25
N VAL A 101 3.46 -6.76 -14.70
CA VAL A 101 4.65 -7.28 -14.03
C VAL A 101 4.27 -8.15 -12.83
N LEU A 102 3.30 -7.72 -12.02
CA LEU A 102 2.76 -8.53 -10.93
C LEU A 102 2.21 -9.87 -11.45
N GLY A 103 1.43 -9.84 -12.53
CA GLY A 103 0.91 -11.04 -13.18
C GLY A 103 2.01 -11.98 -13.67
N TYR A 104 3.09 -11.45 -14.24
CA TYR A 104 4.25 -12.26 -14.63
C TYR A 104 4.98 -12.88 -13.45
N CYS A 105 5.18 -12.12 -12.36
CA CYS A 105 5.77 -12.67 -11.14
C CYS A 105 4.96 -13.85 -10.62
N ILE A 106 3.63 -13.73 -10.57
CA ILE A 106 2.73 -14.82 -10.14
C ILE A 106 2.81 -16.02 -11.09
N ALA A 107 2.80 -15.78 -12.40
CA ALA A 107 2.87 -16.85 -13.40
C ALA A 107 4.24 -17.59 -13.41
N SER A 108 5.28 -16.98 -12.83
CA SER A 108 6.62 -17.56 -12.72
C SER A 108 6.86 -18.36 -11.43
N LEU A 109 5.89 -18.41 -10.51
CA LEU A 109 5.90 -19.22 -9.29
C LEU A 109 5.31 -20.61 -9.55
#